data_AF-A0A7R9YWI2-F1
#
_entry.id   AF-A0A7R9YWI2-F1
#
_cell.length_a   1.000
_cell.length_b   1.000
_cell.length_c   1.000
_cell.angle_alpha   90.00
_cell.angle_beta   90.00
_cell.angle_gamma   90.00
#
_symmetry.space_group_name_H-M   'P 1'
#
loop_
_entity.id
_entity.type
_entity.pdbx_description
1 polymer ?
#
loop_
_entity_poly.entity_id
_entity_poly.type
_entity_poly.pdbx_seq_one_letter_code
_entity_poly.pdbx_strand_id
1 'polypeptide(L)'
;QRRGAVAARAAKGGAPPAPRPTEDTGKFISRTEVPAFIQRDDMMDQLYQWSGIEAGEGGYRNFGLPMTVDPVYDGPDGCLWGFIVSIFKDGEKLTSLHVGMDRESISKSEWVGMDDEGFPTQEGNVEKIEGRNIEIWKCDQQPVGEDLRSAIRAYCTALVSSLNRYYAFGSVFVDDERG
;
A
#
# COMPACT_ATOMS: atom_id res chain seq x y z
N GLN A 1 27.08 27.57 -10.31
CA GLN A 1 25.84 27.22 -11.04
C GLN A 1 24.81 26.77 -10.03
N ARG A 2 23.66 27.46 -9.98
CA ARG A 2 22.58 27.23 -9.01
C ARG A 2 21.76 26.01 -9.48
N ARG A 3 21.71 24.93 -8.70
CA ARG A 3 20.73 23.84 -8.88
C ARG A 3 19.39 24.33 -8.36
N GLY A 4 18.41 24.42 -9.26
CA GLY A 4 17.05 24.83 -8.92
C GLY A 4 16.39 23.81 -8.02
N ALA A 5 15.84 24.28 -6.90
CA ALA A 5 14.90 23.53 -6.10
C ALA A 5 13.64 23.27 -6.95
N VAL A 6 13.28 22.00 -7.13
CA VAL A 6 11.97 21.65 -7.67
C VAL A 6 10.99 21.90 -6.54
N ALA A 7 10.21 22.97 -6.66
CA ALA A 7 9.18 23.32 -5.70
C ALA A 7 8.14 22.19 -5.65
N ALA A 8 7.97 21.59 -4.48
CA ALA A 8 6.86 20.71 -4.17
C ALA A 8 5.55 21.44 -4.52
N ARG A 9 4.79 20.88 -5.46
CA ARG A 9 3.43 21.32 -5.73
C ARG A 9 2.59 20.98 -4.50
N ALA A 10 2.42 21.95 -3.61
CA ALA A 10 1.39 21.90 -2.58
C ALA A 10 0.02 21.80 -3.27
N ALA A 11 -0.59 20.62 -3.20
CA ALA A 11 -1.98 20.44 -3.59
C ALA A 11 -2.88 21.30 -2.69
N LYS A 12 -3.86 21.93 -3.32
CA LYS A 12 -4.84 22.85 -2.72
C LYS A 12 -5.49 22.26 -1.46
N GLY A 13 -5.36 22.95 -0.32
CA GLY A 13 -6.40 23.07 0.73
C GLY A 13 -7.03 21.80 1.31
N GLY A 14 -6.44 20.62 1.14
CA GLY A 14 -6.87 19.39 1.80
C GLY A 14 -6.42 19.38 3.25
N ALA A 15 -7.25 18.84 4.14
CA ALA A 15 -6.83 18.51 5.49
C ALA A 15 -5.51 17.74 5.46
N PRO A 16 -4.62 17.88 6.47
CA PRO A 16 -3.42 17.07 6.55
C PRO A 16 -3.79 15.59 6.40
N PRO A 17 -2.98 14.78 5.69
CA PRO A 17 -3.27 13.37 5.50
C PRO A 17 -3.52 12.74 6.86
N ALA A 18 -4.57 11.91 6.96
CA ALA A 18 -4.88 11.24 8.20
C ALA A 18 -3.65 10.43 8.64
N PRO A 19 -3.20 10.55 9.90
CA PRO A 19 -2.06 9.78 10.37
C PRO A 19 -2.35 8.28 10.23
N ARG A 20 -1.31 7.50 9.95
CA ARG A 20 -1.42 6.04 9.88
C ARG A 20 -2.12 5.49 11.13
N PRO A 21 -3.06 4.54 11.00
CA PRO A 21 -3.68 3.91 12.15
C PRO A 21 -2.63 3.21 13.02
N THR A 22 -2.83 3.31 14.32
CA THR A 22 -2.12 2.57 15.37
C THR A 22 -3.07 1.53 15.97
N GLU A 23 -2.57 0.65 16.83
CA GLU A 23 -3.42 -0.32 17.55
C GLU A 23 -4.51 0.36 18.40
N ASP A 24 -4.22 1.56 18.91
CA ASP A 24 -5.18 2.35 19.69
C ASP A 24 -6.27 2.99 18.81
N THR A 25 -5.95 3.33 17.57
CA THR A 25 -6.81 4.11 16.67
C THR A 25 -7.47 3.26 15.59
N GLY A 26 -7.03 2.03 15.38
CA GLY A 26 -7.55 1.12 14.37
C GLY A 26 -7.46 -0.35 14.74
N LYS A 27 -7.81 -1.22 13.79
CA LYS A 27 -7.64 -2.67 13.88
C LYS A 27 -6.74 -3.13 12.74
N PHE A 28 -5.62 -3.75 13.09
CA PHE A 28 -4.76 -4.41 12.13
C PHE A 28 -5.50 -5.57 11.45
N ILE A 29 -5.42 -5.65 10.12
CA ILE A 29 -6.04 -6.73 9.33
C ILE A 29 -4.97 -7.69 8.84
N SER A 30 -3.95 -7.18 8.15
CA SER A 30 -2.92 -8.01 7.55
C SER A 30 -1.66 -7.22 7.20
N ARG A 31 -0.55 -7.93 7.04
CA ARG A 31 0.74 -7.42 6.59
C ARG A 31 1.35 -8.39 5.57
N THR A 32 2.05 -7.87 4.58
CA THR A 32 2.74 -8.66 3.56
C THR A 32 4.09 -8.04 3.26
N GLU A 33 5.14 -8.85 3.28
CA GLU A 33 6.51 -8.41 3.01
C GLU A 33 6.67 -8.06 1.52
N VAL A 34 7.45 -7.02 1.26
CA VAL A 34 7.78 -6.53 -0.08
C VAL A 34 9.25 -6.85 -0.33
N PRO A 35 9.59 -7.70 -1.33
CA PRO A 35 10.98 -8.03 -1.63
C PRO A 35 11.85 -6.81 -1.91
N ALA A 36 13.11 -6.83 -1.50
CA ALA A 36 14.00 -5.67 -1.58
C ALA A 36 14.23 -5.13 -3.01
N PHE A 37 14.07 -5.95 -4.04
CA PHE A 37 14.25 -5.52 -5.44
C PHE A 37 13.02 -4.81 -6.04
N ILE A 38 11.87 -4.84 -5.37
CA ILE A 38 10.63 -4.20 -5.85
C ILE A 38 10.71 -2.68 -5.69
N GLN A 39 10.34 -1.94 -6.74
CA GLN A 39 10.29 -0.48 -6.71
C GLN A 39 9.06 0.00 -5.95
N ARG A 40 9.26 0.59 -4.77
CA ARG A 40 8.19 0.95 -3.83
C ARG A 40 7.23 2.00 -4.39
N ASP A 41 7.78 3.05 -4.98
CA ASP A 41 7.00 4.17 -5.50
C ASP A 41 6.10 3.73 -6.65
N ASP A 42 6.66 3.03 -7.64
CA ASP A 42 5.90 2.52 -8.79
C ASP A 42 4.81 1.52 -8.37
N MET A 43 5.15 0.57 -7.48
CA MET A 43 4.18 -0.38 -6.95
C MET A 43 3.01 0.35 -6.26
N MET A 44 3.30 1.34 -5.41
CA MET A 44 2.26 2.05 -4.68
C MET A 44 1.39 2.92 -5.59
N ASP A 45 1.99 3.60 -6.56
CA ASP A 45 1.27 4.38 -7.58
C ASP A 45 0.31 3.50 -8.38
N GLN A 46 0.78 2.33 -8.82
CA GLN A 46 -0.05 1.39 -9.55
C GLN A 46 -1.18 0.80 -8.69
N LEU A 47 -0.89 0.41 -7.45
CA LEU A 47 -1.92 -0.09 -6.52
C LEU A 47 -2.99 0.96 -6.20
N TYR A 48 -2.59 2.22 -6.03
CA TYR A 48 -3.51 3.33 -5.82
C TYR A 48 -4.42 3.53 -7.05
N GLN A 49 -3.85 3.57 -8.25
CA GLN A 49 -4.63 3.68 -9.49
C GLN A 49 -5.60 2.51 -9.66
N TRP A 50 -5.11 1.29 -9.46
CA TRP A 50 -5.93 0.08 -9.51
C TRP A 50 -7.07 0.13 -8.50
N SER A 51 -6.80 0.56 -7.26
CA SER A 51 -7.84 0.70 -6.25
C SER A 51 -8.84 1.80 -6.62
N GLY A 52 -8.39 2.91 -7.21
CA GLY A 52 -9.27 3.97 -7.71
C GLY A 52 -10.27 3.44 -8.74
N ILE A 53 -9.83 2.60 -9.67
CA ILE A 53 -10.68 1.98 -10.68
C ILE A 53 -11.60 0.92 -10.04
N GLU A 54 -11.04 -0.07 -9.35
CA GLU A 54 -11.80 -1.23 -8.88
C GLU A 54 -12.73 -0.90 -7.71
N ALA A 55 -12.28 -0.08 -6.77
CA ALA A 55 -13.05 0.30 -5.58
C ALA A 55 -13.71 1.68 -5.73
N GLY A 56 -12.96 2.69 -6.16
CA GLY A 56 -13.48 4.05 -6.27
C GLY A 56 -14.61 4.17 -7.30
N GLU A 57 -14.40 3.67 -8.52
CA GLU A 57 -15.40 3.68 -9.58
C GLU A 57 -16.30 2.42 -9.54
N GLY A 58 -15.70 1.27 -9.25
CA GLY A 58 -16.36 -0.04 -9.31
C GLY A 58 -16.87 -0.61 -7.99
N GLY A 59 -16.72 0.07 -6.85
CA GLY A 59 -16.84 -0.53 -5.52
C GLY A 59 -18.14 -1.30 -5.25
N TYR A 60 -19.29 -0.72 -5.64
CA TYR A 60 -20.57 -1.42 -5.46
C TYR A 60 -20.65 -2.69 -6.32
N ARG A 61 -20.23 -2.62 -7.57
CA ARG A 61 -20.25 -3.75 -8.52
C ARG A 61 -19.27 -4.85 -8.11
N ASN A 62 -18.06 -4.46 -7.71
CA ASN A 62 -16.94 -5.38 -7.51
C ASN A 62 -16.89 -5.93 -6.07
N PHE A 63 -17.34 -5.14 -5.07
CA PHE A 63 -17.20 -5.47 -3.65
C PHE A 63 -18.50 -5.35 -2.85
N GLY A 64 -19.62 -4.99 -3.49
CA GLY A 64 -20.96 -4.99 -2.88
C GLY A 64 -21.35 -3.73 -2.10
N LEU A 65 -20.41 -2.80 -1.88
CA LEU A 65 -20.68 -1.51 -1.20
C LEU A 65 -19.98 -0.36 -1.92
N PRO A 66 -20.57 0.84 -2.00
CA PRO A 66 -19.90 2.02 -2.55
C PRO A 66 -18.62 2.35 -1.77
N MET A 67 -17.56 2.72 -2.49
CA MET A 67 -16.27 3.06 -1.90
C MET A 67 -15.68 4.33 -2.54
N THR A 68 -14.79 5.01 -1.81
CA THR A 68 -13.91 6.06 -2.34
C THR A 68 -12.46 5.74 -1.99
N VAL A 69 -11.52 6.26 -2.77
CA VAL A 69 -10.08 6.02 -2.56
C VAL A 69 -9.32 7.34 -2.56
N ASP A 70 -8.65 7.63 -1.46
CA ASP A 70 -7.92 8.88 -1.25
C ASP A 70 -6.42 8.58 -1.01
N PRO A 71 -5.49 9.30 -1.64
CA PRO A 71 -4.06 9.03 -1.52
C PRO A 71 -3.51 9.47 -0.15
N VAL A 72 -2.47 8.76 0.33
CA VAL A 72 -1.72 9.10 1.55
C VAL A 72 -0.26 9.36 1.20
N TYR A 73 0.13 10.63 1.32
CA TYR A 73 1.49 11.10 1.11
C TYR A 73 2.22 11.22 2.46
N ASP A 74 2.71 10.08 2.97
CA ASP A 74 3.48 9.97 4.23
C ASP A 74 4.82 9.26 4.02
N GLY A 75 5.28 9.16 2.77
CA GLY A 75 6.55 8.53 2.42
C GLY A 75 7.72 9.49 2.52
N PRO A 76 8.96 8.98 2.32
CA PRO A 76 10.15 9.81 2.15
C PRO A 76 9.91 10.92 1.12
N ASP A 77 10.36 12.13 1.43
CA ASP A 77 10.20 13.31 0.57
C ASP A 77 8.74 13.65 0.17
N GLY A 78 7.75 13.13 0.90
CA GLY A 78 6.32 13.36 0.65
C GLY A 78 5.77 12.54 -0.52
N CYS A 79 6.40 11.42 -0.88
CA CYS A 79 5.88 10.51 -1.91
C CYS A 79 4.63 9.76 -1.45
N LEU A 80 3.92 9.15 -2.42
CA LEU A 80 2.77 8.31 -2.16
C LEU A 80 3.21 7.05 -1.41
N TRP A 81 2.66 6.83 -0.21
CA TRP A 81 3.06 5.72 0.66
C TRP A 81 1.90 4.82 1.06
N GLY A 82 0.72 5.13 0.56
CA GLY A 82 -0.51 4.41 0.85
C GLY A 82 -1.72 5.16 0.31
N PHE A 83 -2.89 4.66 0.67
CA PHE A 83 -4.19 5.25 0.36
C PHE A 83 -5.25 4.77 1.36
N ILE A 84 -6.33 5.51 1.45
CA ILE A 84 -7.48 5.22 2.32
C ILE A 84 -8.67 4.84 1.44
N VAL A 85 -9.26 3.68 1.71
CA VAL A 85 -10.50 3.23 1.09
C VAL A 85 -11.65 3.45 2.07
N SER A 86 -12.51 4.42 1.79
CA SER A 86 -13.70 4.66 2.62
C SER A 86 -14.89 3.88 2.07
N ILE A 87 -15.61 3.17 2.94
CA ILE A 87 -16.75 2.30 2.57
C ILE A 87 -18.04 2.92 3.10
N PHE A 88 -19.06 2.99 2.25
CA PHE A 88 -20.32 3.67 2.55
C PHE A 88 -21.52 2.71 2.44
N LYS A 89 -22.61 3.06 3.12
CA LYS A 89 -23.93 2.45 2.96
C LYS A 89 -24.97 3.52 3.19
N ASP A 90 -25.96 3.61 2.31
CA ASP A 90 -27.05 4.59 2.38
C ASP A 90 -26.58 6.05 2.54
N GLY A 91 -25.42 6.38 1.94
CA GLY A 91 -24.80 7.71 2.00
C GLY A 91 -23.99 7.98 3.28
N GLU A 92 -23.99 7.08 4.24
CA GLU A 92 -23.22 7.18 5.48
C GLU A 92 -21.90 6.38 5.37
N LYS A 93 -20.81 6.95 5.90
CA LYS A 93 -19.53 6.24 5.95
C LYS A 93 -19.57 5.20 7.06
N LEU A 94 -19.45 3.93 6.68
CA LEU A 94 -19.41 2.82 7.63
C LEU A 94 -18.04 2.69 8.29
N THR A 95 -16.97 2.74 7.49
CA THR A 95 -15.59 2.59 7.95
C THR A 95 -14.61 3.09 6.89
N SER A 96 -13.33 3.11 7.23
CA SER A 96 -12.23 3.32 6.29
C SER A 96 -11.16 2.26 6.49
N LEU A 97 -10.53 1.83 5.40
CA LEU A 97 -9.35 0.98 5.40
C LEU A 97 -8.14 1.81 5.00
N HIS A 98 -7.03 1.69 5.71
CA HIS A 98 -5.74 2.25 5.30
C HIS A 98 -4.88 1.12 4.74
N VAL A 99 -4.43 1.29 3.51
CA VAL A 99 -3.44 0.43 2.85
C VAL A 99 -2.18 1.27 2.68
N GLY A 100 -1.05 0.82 3.22
CA GLY A 100 0.19 1.57 3.07
C GLY A 100 1.41 0.80 3.51
N MET A 101 2.58 1.30 3.14
CA MET A 101 3.85 0.70 3.53
C MET A 101 4.19 1.03 4.97
N ASP A 102 4.90 0.12 5.65
CA ASP A 102 5.43 0.36 6.98
C ASP A 102 6.58 1.41 6.97
N ARG A 103 7.27 1.58 8.11
CA ARG A 103 8.52 2.37 8.19
C ARG A 103 9.73 1.49 8.52
N GLU A 104 9.58 0.16 8.40
CA GLU A 104 10.70 -0.74 8.58
C GLU A 104 11.54 -0.76 7.32
N SER A 105 12.86 -0.93 7.49
CA SER A 105 13.79 -1.04 6.38
C SER A 105 14.20 -2.49 6.14
N ILE A 106 14.33 -2.88 4.89
CA ILE A 106 15.02 -4.10 4.46
C ILE A 106 16.40 -3.75 3.91
N SER A 107 17.40 -4.55 4.24
CA SER A 107 18.76 -4.41 3.72
C SER A 107 18.95 -5.29 2.49
N LYS A 108 19.58 -4.74 1.46
CA LYS A 108 20.00 -5.46 0.25
C LYS A 108 21.53 -5.39 0.15
N SER A 109 22.19 -6.53 0.27
CA SER A 109 23.62 -6.65 -0.04
C SER A 109 23.82 -7.01 -1.52
N GLU A 110 24.92 -6.52 -2.08
CA GLU A 110 25.26 -6.77 -3.48
C GLU A 110 25.74 -8.21 -3.71
N TRP A 111 26.53 -8.76 -2.78
CA TRP A 111 27.09 -10.10 -2.87
C TRP A 111 27.10 -10.81 -1.52
N VAL A 112 27.29 -12.13 -1.59
CA VAL A 112 27.52 -12.99 -0.43
C VAL A 112 28.96 -13.49 -0.54
N GLY A 113 29.80 -13.08 0.41
CA GLY A 113 31.17 -13.55 0.58
C GLY A 113 31.25 -14.75 1.51
N MET A 114 32.47 -15.10 1.92
CA MET A 114 32.73 -16.12 2.94
C MET A 114 33.53 -15.50 4.08
N ASP A 115 33.13 -15.75 5.32
CA ASP A 115 33.92 -15.38 6.49
C ASP A 115 35.11 -16.33 6.70
N ASP A 116 35.93 -16.04 7.72
CA ASP A 116 37.13 -16.80 8.07
C ASP A 116 36.83 -18.25 8.49
N GLU A 117 35.58 -18.57 8.81
CA GLU A 117 35.08 -19.91 9.15
C GLU A 117 34.45 -20.62 7.94
N GLY A 118 34.42 -19.97 6.78
CA GLY A 118 33.84 -20.48 5.54
C GLY A 118 32.32 -20.38 5.46
N PHE A 119 31.68 -19.61 6.36
CA PHE A 119 30.24 -19.37 6.33
C PHE A 119 29.89 -18.18 5.43
N PRO A 120 28.71 -18.22 4.77
CA PRO A 120 28.25 -17.11 3.94
C PRO A 120 28.09 -15.83 4.77
N THR A 121 28.73 -14.75 4.36
CA THR A 121 28.60 -13.42 4.98
C THR A 121 28.19 -12.36 3.97
N GLN A 122 27.50 -11.31 4.40
CA GLN A 122 27.04 -10.24 3.52
C GLN A 122 28.22 -9.31 3.18
N GLU A 123 28.50 -9.12 1.89
CA GLU A 123 29.58 -8.25 1.40
C GLU A 123 29.09 -7.26 0.32
N GLY A 124 29.91 -6.23 0.07
CA GLY A 124 29.62 -5.17 -0.89
C GLY A 124 28.81 -4.02 -0.31
N ASN A 125 28.22 -3.20 -1.20
CA ASN A 125 27.38 -2.09 -0.77
C ASN A 125 26.08 -2.64 -0.16
N VAL A 126 25.74 -2.18 1.04
CA VAL A 126 24.48 -2.49 1.71
C VAL A 126 23.53 -1.31 1.52
N GLU A 127 22.48 -1.51 0.73
CA GLU A 127 21.41 -0.55 0.54
C GLU A 127 20.30 -0.80 1.56
N LYS A 128 19.84 0.26 2.24
CA LYS A 128 18.66 0.21 3.11
C LYS A 128 17.47 0.77 2.36
N ILE A 129 16.40 -0.03 2.29
CA ILE A 129 15.19 0.29 1.54
C ILE A 129 14.03 0.33 2.54
N GLU A 130 13.36 1.48 2.67
CA GLU A 130 12.18 1.63 3.53
C GLU A 130 10.92 0.97 2.93
N GLY A 131 9.92 0.69 3.76
CA GLY A 131 8.70 0.02 3.33
C GLY A 131 8.94 -1.47 3.17
N ARG A 132 9.34 -2.13 4.25
CA ARG A 132 9.55 -3.58 4.28
C ARG A 132 8.25 -4.32 4.02
N ASN A 133 7.12 -3.81 4.52
CA ASN A 133 5.83 -4.46 4.37
C ASN A 133 4.75 -3.48 3.92
N ILE A 134 3.74 -4.01 3.22
CA ILE A 134 2.43 -3.37 3.05
C ILE A 134 1.53 -3.85 4.18
N GLU A 135 0.82 -2.92 4.79
CA GLU A 135 -0.13 -3.17 5.88
C GLU A 135 -1.53 -2.72 5.49
N ILE A 136 -2.51 -3.47 5.97
CA ILE A 136 -3.93 -3.14 5.87
C ILE A 136 -4.47 -2.97 7.29
N TRP A 137 -5.07 -1.81 7.52
CA TRP A 137 -5.68 -1.44 8.79
C TRP A 137 -7.12 -1.00 8.57
N LYS A 138 -8.02 -1.36 9.48
CA LYS A 138 -9.30 -0.68 9.63
C LYS A 138 -9.09 0.55 10.52
N CYS A 139 -9.48 1.73 10.07
CA CYS A 139 -9.15 3.01 10.71
C CYS A 139 -10.07 3.40 11.87
N ASP A 140 -10.94 2.48 12.32
CA ASP A 140 -11.85 2.73 13.44
C ASP A 140 -12.18 1.43 14.18
N GLN A 141 -12.76 1.58 15.37
CA GLN A 141 -13.10 0.48 16.28
C GLN A 141 -14.54 -0.03 16.10
N GLN A 142 -15.31 0.48 15.13
CA GLN A 142 -16.70 0.09 14.97
C GLN A 142 -16.85 -1.40 14.63
N PRO A 143 -17.89 -2.07 15.15
CA PRO A 143 -18.19 -3.45 14.79
C PRO A 143 -18.41 -3.62 13.28
N VAL A 144 -18.02 -4.78 12.76
CA VAL A 144 -18.16 -5.11 11.34
C VAL A 144 -19.41 -5.98 11.15
N GLY A 145 -20.45 -5.41 10.54
CA GLY A 145 -21.64 -6.17 10.11
C GLY A 145 -21.35 -7.12 8.95
N GLU A 146 -22.30 -7.98 8.60
CA GLU A 146 -22.11 -9.04 7.59
C GLU A 146 -21.75 -8.48 6.19
N ASP A 147 -22.54 -7.53 5.68
CA ASP A 147 -22.27 -6.86 4.39
C ASP A 147 -20.87 -6.25 4.36
N LEU A 148 -20.51 -5.52 5.42
CA LEU A 148 -19.23 -4.83 5.53
C LEU A 148 -18.08 -5.84 5.61
N ARG A 149 -18.26 -6.95 6.33
CA ARG A 149 -17.27 -8.04 6.40
C ARG A 149 -17.03 -8.64 5.03
N SER A 150 -18.10 -8.89 4.28
CA SER A 150 -18.03 -9.41 2.91
C SER A 150 -17.26 -8.47 2.00
N ALA A 151 -17.60 -7.17 2.03
CA ALA A 151 -16.93 -6.15 1.23
C ALA A 151 -15.44 -6.01 1.55
N ILE A 152 -15.08 -5.92 2.84
CA ILE A 152 -13.67 -5.85 3.29
C ILE A 152 -12.90 -7.07 2.81
N ARG A 153 -13.48 -8.28 2.97
CA ARG A 153 -12.82 -9.52 2.56
C ARG A 153 -12.61 -9.57 1.05
N ALA A 154 -13.63 -9.21 0.27
CA ALA A 154 -13.56 -9.19 -1.19
C ALA A 154 -12.48 -8.21 -1.67
N TYR A 155 -12.46 -7.01 -1.10
CA TYR A 155 -11.45 -5.99 -1.41
C TYR A 155 -10.03 -6.46 -1.07
N CYS A 156 -9.78 -6.93 0.16
CA CYS A 156 -8.46 -7.41 0.55
C CYS A 156 -7.98 -8.59 -0.32
N THR A 157 -8.89 -9.48 -0.72
CA THR A 157 -8.55 -10.60 -1.61
C THR A 157 -8.13 -10.10 -2.99
N ALA A 158 -8.87 -9.14 -3.55
CA ALA A 158 -8.54 -8.53 -4.84
C ALA A 158 -7.22 -7.74 -4.79
N LEU A 159 -6.97 -7.02 -3.69
CA LEU A 159 -5.73 -6.27 -3.47
C LEU A 159 -4.50 -7.19 -3.37
N VAL A 160 -4.61 -8.31 -2.66
CA VAL A 160 -3.52 -9.30 -2.61
C VAL A 160 -3.28 -9.90 -4.00
N SER A 161 -4.34 -10.14 -4.77
CA SER A 161 -4.22 -10.61 -6.15
C SER A 161 -3.49 -9.60 -7.05
N SER A 162 -3.83 -8.31 -6.97
CA SER A 162 -3.15 -7.26 -7.74
C SER A 162 -1.69 -7.08 -7.32
N LEU A 163 -1.38 -7.15 -6.03
CA LEU A 163 -0.01 -7.15 -5.51
C LEU A 163 0.81 -8.33 -6.08
N ASN A 164 0.22 -9.53 -6.10
CA ASN A 164 0.89 -10.70 -6.67
C ASN A 164 1.13 -10.57 -8.19
N ARG A 165 0.21 -9.94 -8.94
CA ARG A 165 0.44 -9.62 -10.36
C ARG A 165 1.61 -8.66 -10.54
N TYR A 166 1.69 -7.64 -9.69
CA TYR A 166 2.83 -6.73 -9.70
C TYR A 166 4.14 -7.48 -9.43
N TYR A 167 4.18 -8.36 -8.44
CA TYR A 167 5.37 -9.16 -8.16
C TYR A 167 5.76 -10.08 -9.32
N ALA A 168 4.79 -10.62 -10.04
CA ALA A 168 5.04 -11.53 -11.16
C ALA A 168 5.46 -10.79 -12.46
N PHE A 169 4.87 -9.63 -12.73
CA PHE A 169 4.93 -9.00 -14.05
C PHE A 169 5.39 -7.52 -14.04
N GLY A 170 5.62 -6.94 -12.86
CA GLY A 170 5.92 -5.51 -12.72
C GLY A 170 4.73 -4.59 -13.01
N SER A 171 3.51 -5.14 -13.09
CA SER A 171 2.29 -4.35 -13.27
C SER A 171 1.07 -5.01 -12.62
N VAL A 172 0.20 -4.17 -12.03
CA VAL A 172 -1.10 -4.62 -11.46
C VAL A 172 -2.20 -4.79 -12.51
N PHE A 173 -1.99 -4.24 -13.72
CA PHE A 173 -2.96 -4.18 -14.82
C PHE A 173 -2.72 -5.24 -15.89
N VAL A 174 -1.92 -6.26 -15.59
CA VAL A 174 -1.75 -7.37 -16.51
C VAL A 174 -3.04 -8.19 -16.50
N ASP A 175 -3.72 -8.20 -17.64
CA ASP A 175 -4.87 -9.08 -17.85
C ASP A 175 -4.40 -10.54 -17.80
N ASP A 176 -5.18 -11.40 -17.15
CA ASP A 176 -5.12 -12.85 -17.33
C ASP A 176 -5.64 -13.20 -18.75
N GLU A 177 -5.06 -12.62 -19.80
CA GLU A 177 -5.26 -13.10 -21.17
C GLU A 177 -4.47 -14.41 -21.36
N ARG A 178 -5.08 -15.51 -20.88
CA ARG A 178 -5.11 -16.88 -21.44
C ARG A 178 -5.07 -17.95 -20.35
N GLY A 179 -6.25 -18.52 -20.11
CA GLY A 179 -6.48 -19.86 -19.56
C GLY A 179 -7.86 -20.33 -19.97
#